data_AF-A0A4P6XEJ1-F1
#
_entry.id   AF-A0A4P6XEJ1-F1
#
_cell.length_a   1.000
_cell.length_b   1.000
_cell.length_c   1.000
_cell.angle_alpha   90.00
_cell.angle_beta   90.00
_cell.angle_gamma   90.00
#
_symmetry.space_group_name_H-M   'P 1'
#
loop_
_entity.id
_entity.type
_entity.pdbx_description
1 polymer ?
#
loop_
_entity_poly.entity_id
_entity_poly.type
_entity_poly.pdbx_seq_one_letter_code
_entity_poly.pdbx_strand_id
1 'polypeptide(L)'
;MSSTNPTRLDETMGPNEAECPERILSLLGDTDNPSALNWRRRCLDRLARRTDRPLEHGMHIRLPHPIKFVDGYEGTDFVVHKRGRKIALAKLGCDYAGYRISGLRDMPWTIVPPPTQTRVHKTVFG
;
A
#
# COMPACT_ATOMS: atom_id res chain seq x y z
N MET A 1 3.82 -50.15 -15.82
CA MET A 1 2.67 -49.53 -15.13
C MET A 1 3.20 -48.33 -14.35
N SER A 2 3.21 -47.15 -14.98
CA SER A 2 3.62 -45.92 -14.33
C SER A 2 2.46 -45.42 -13.48
N SER A 3 2.53 -45.66 -12.17
CA SER A 3 1.58 -45.14 -11.20
C SER A 3 1.91 -43.67 -10.96
N THR A 4 1.08 -42.79 -11.51
CA THR A 4 1.11 -41.35 -11.25
C THR A 4 0.88 -41.13 -9.76
N ASN A 5 1.93 -40.65 -9.07
CA ASN A 5 1.87 -40.23 -7.68
C ASN A 5 0.87 -39.06 -7.59
N PRO A 6 -0.26 -39.18 -6.86
CA PRO A 6 -1.11 -38.03 -6.62
C PRO A 6 -0.31 -37.02 -5.80
N THR A 7 -0.34 -35.75 -6.18
CA THR A 7 0.27 -34.64 -5.45
C THR A 7 -0.23 -34.69 -4.00
N ARG A 8 0.55 -35.32 -3.12
CA ARG A 8 0.29 -35.37 -1.69
C ARG A 8 0.45 -33.94 -1.19
N LEU A 9 -0.67 -33.25 -0.97
CA LEU A 9 -0.65 -31.99 -0.23
C LEU A 9 -0.18 -32.34 1.19
N ASP A 10 1.06 -31.98 1.47
CA ASP A 10 1.64 -32.17 2.79
C ASP A 10 0.97 -31.22 3.78
N GLU A 11 0.65 -31.69 4.98
CA GLU A 11 -0.03 -30.88 6.02
C GLU A 11 0.84 -29.71 6.51
N THR A 12 2.11 -29.65 6.07
CA THR A 12 2.99 -28.50 6.26
C THR A 12 2.79 -27.39 5.22
N MET A 13 1.90 -27.54 4.24
CA MET A 13 1.61 -26.49 3.27
C MET A 13 0.77 -25.38 3.93
N GLY A 14 1.43 -24.27 4.27
CA GLY A 14 0.80 -23.09 4.86
C GLY A 14 0.19 -22.17 3.79
N PRO A 15 -0.70 -21.26 4.18
CA PRO A 15 -1.30 -20.31 3.24
C PRO A 15 -0.25 -19.49 2.49
N ASN A 16 -0.38 -19.41 1.17
CA ASN A 16 0.49 -18.57 0.36
C ASN A 16 0.24 -17.07 0.61
N GLU A 17 -0.99 -16.68 0.92
CA GLU A 17 -1.33 -15.28 1.18
C GLU A 17 -0.85 -14.83 2.56
N ALA A 18 -0.13 -13.70 2.60
CA ALA A 18 0.43 -13.12 3.82
C ALA A 18 -0.35 -11.86 4.26
N GLU A 19 -1.68 -11.93 4.23
CA GLU A 19 -2.54 -10.76 4.46
C GLU A 19 -3.14 -10.67 5.88
N CYS A 20 -2.71 -11.55 6.79
CA CYS A 20 -3.27 -11.66 8.14
C CYS A 20 -3.19 -10.34 8.92
N PRO A 21 -4.29 -9.86 9.53
CA PRO A 21 -4.26 -8.67 10.37
C PRO A 21 -3.57 -8.94 11.71
N GLU A 22 -2.94 -7.90 12.27
CA GLU A 22 -2.19 -7.95 13.52
C GLU A 22 -2.98 -8.60 14.68
N ARG A 23 -4.24 -8.20 14.86
CA ARG A 23 -5.11 -8.74 15.92
C ARG A 23 -5.26 -10.26 15.84
N ILE A 24 -5.28 -10.85 14.66
CA ILE A 24 -5.39 -12.30 14.51
C ILE A 24 -4.04 -12.95 14.81
N LEU A 25 -2.92 -12.38 14.33
CA LEU A 25 -1.58 -12.86 14.67
C LEU A 25 -1.36 -12.90 16.19
N SER A 26 -1.85 -11.90 16.93
CA SER A 26 -1.75 -11.83 18.40
C SER A 26 -2.55 -12.91 19.14
N LEU A 27 -3.53 -13.55 18.49
CA LEU A 27 -4.32 -14.64 19.07
C LEU A 27 -3.70 -16.02 18.82
N LEU A 28 -2.70 -16.11 17.96
CA LEU A 28 -2.07 -17.38 17.63
C LEU A 28 -1.09 -17.75 18.76
N GLY A 29 -1.33 -18.90 19.39
CA GLY A 29 -0.38 -19.46 20.36
C GLY A 29 0.94 -19.88 19.74
N ASP A 30 1.85 -20.37 20.58
CA ASP A 30 3.16 -20.85 20.15
C ASP A 30 3.05 -22.04 19.18
N THR A 31 4.00 -22.15 18.26
CA THR A 31 4.04 -23.24 17.28
C THR A 31 5.47 -23.48 16.81
N ASP A 32 5.85 -24.75 16.69
CA ASP A 32 7.14 -25.16 16.12
C ASP A 32 7.03 -25.52 14.63
N ASN A 33 5.84 -25.39 14.03
CA ASN A 33 5.66 -25.70 12.62
C ASN A 33 6.39 -24.65 11.76
N PRO A 34 7.40 -25.04 10.98
CA PRO A 34 8.24 -24.11 10.21
C PRO A 34 7.44 -23.30 9.18
N SER A 35 6.40 -23.90 8.61
CA SER A 35 5.53 -23.25 7.64
C SER A 35 4.63 -22.19 8.27
N ALA A 36 4.09 -22.49 9.46
CA ALA A 36 3.31 -21.52 10.22
C ALA A 36 4.17 -20.33 10.65
N LEU A 37 5.41 -20.58 11.11
CA LEU A 37 6.38 -19.54 11.45
C LEU A 37 6.75 -18.68 10.24
N ASN A 38 7.00 -19.30 9.08
CA ASN A 38 7.30 -18.58 7.85
C ASN A 38 6.14 -17.67 7.42
N TRP A 39 4.91 -18.18 7.46
CA TRP A 39 3.72 -17.39 7.13
C TRP A 39 3.52 -16.22 8.11
N ARG A 40 3.68 -16.44 9.41
CA ARG A 40 3.59 -15.37 10.43
C ARG A 40 4.63 -14.27 10.15
N ARG A 41 5.87 -14.65 9.85
CA ARG A 41 6.94 -13.70 9.49
C ARG A 41 6.55 -12.85 8.28
N ARG A 42 6.05 -13.46 7.19
CA ARG A 42 5.61 -12.72 6.01
C ARG A 42 4.47 -11.75 6.31
N CYS A 43 3.54 -12.13 7.19
CA CYS A 43 2.45 -11.24 7.61
C CYS A 43 2.97 -10.06 8.44
N LEU A 44 3.89 -10.32 9.39
CA LEU A 44 4.53 -9.27 10.20
C LEU A 44 5.33 -8.29 9.33
N ASP A 45 6.10 -8.79 8.36
CA ASP A 45 6.85 -7.96 7.43
C ASP A 45 5.91 -7.04 6.62
N ARG A 46 4.75 -7.54 6.19
CA ARG A 46 3.73 -6.72 5.51
C ARG A 46 3.16 -5.65 6.42
N LEU A 47 2.87 -5.98 7.68
CA LEU A 47 2.35 -5.03 8.66
C LEU A 47 3.38 -3.94 8.97
N ALA A 48 4.64 -4.32 9.21
CA ALA A 48 5.75 -3.38 9.45
C ALA A 48 5.88 -2.37 8.30
N ARG A 49 5.96 -2.84 7.04
CA ARG A 49 6.01 -1.94 5.86
C ARG A 49 4.86 -0.94 5.80
N ARG A 50 3.66 -1.34 6.23
CA ARG A 50 2.46 -0.47 6.24
C ARG A 50 2.45 0.54 7.38
N THR A 51 3.16 0.24 8.48
CA THR A 51 3.33 1.12 9.63
C THR A 51 4.43 2.14 9.38
N ASP A 52 5.56 1.72 8.78
CA ASP A 52 6.71 2.58 8.48
C ASP A 52 6.38 3.65 7.44
N ARG A 53 5.37 3.38 6.60
CA ARG A 53 4.94 4.26 5.51
C ARG A 53 3.48 4.70 5.68
N PRO A 54 3.18 5.55 6.67
CA PRO A 54 1.82 6.00 6.90
C PRO A 54 1.33 6.84 5.72
N LEU A 55 0.11 6.55 5.28
CA LEU A 55 -0.66 7.42 4.38
C LEU A 55 -1.58 8.25 5.26
N GLU A 56 -1.33 9.56 5.32
CA GLU A 56 -2.10 10.53 6.07
C GLU A 56 -2.90 11.45 5.15
N HIS A 57 -3.95 12.04 5.72
CA HIS A 57 -4.78 12.99 5.00
C HIS A 57 -3.95 14.22 4.58
N GLY A 58 -4.15 14.69 3.35
CA GLY A 58 -3.45 15.84 2.78
C GLY A 58 -2.04 15.53 2.25
N MET A 59 -1.56 14.28 2.33
CA MET A 59 -0.26 13.93 1.75
C MET A 59 -0.31 13.97 0.23
N HIS A 60 0.71 14.57 -0.38
CA HIS A 60 0.92 14.54 -1.82
C HIS A 60 1.81 13.35 -2.15
N ILE A 61 1.31 12.42 -2.95
CA ILE A 61 2.03 11.21 -3.35
C ILE A 61 2.21 11.18 -4.86
N ARG A 62 3.35 10.63 -5.30
CA ARG A 62 3.64 10.34 -6.70
C ARG A 62 3.87 8.85 -6.88
N LEU A 63 3.19 8.29 -7.87
CA LEU A 63 3.35 6.92 -8.34
C LEU A 63 4.51 6.85 -9.35
N PRO A 64 5.19 5.70 -9.47
CA PRO A 64 6.30 5.53 -10.42
C PRO A 64 5.84 5.56 -11.88
N HIS A 65 4.61 5.12 -12.13
CA HIS A 65 4.01 5.03 -13.45
C HIS A 65 2.60 5.64 -13.39
N PRO A 66 2.12 6.25 -14.48
CA PRO A 66 0.77 6.78 -14.53
C PRO A 66 -0.26 5.65 -14.38
N ILE A 67 -1.33 5.93 -13.64
CA ILE A 67 -2.46 5.02 -13.51
C ILE A 67 -3.65 5.60 -14.26
N LYS A 68 -4.23 4.80 -15.15
CA LYS A 68 -5.44 5.11 -15.89
C LYS A 68 -6.67 4.64 -15.12
N PHE A 69 -7.63 5.54 -14.95
CA PHE A 69 -8.92 5.30 -14.31
C PHE A 69 -10.04 5.13 -15.34
N VAL A 70 -11.18 4.65 -14.85
CA VAL A 70 -12.37 4.32 -15.67
C VAL A 70 -12.96 5.53 -16.38
N ASP A 71 -12.86 6.72 -15.78
CA ASP A 71 -13.31 7.99 -16.34
C ASP A 71 -12.35 8.55 -17.42
N GLY A 72 -11.31 7.79 -17.78
CA GLY A 72 -10.29 8.19 -18.75
C GLY A 72 -9.19 9.07 -18.17
N TYR A 73 -9.25 9.43 -16.88
CA TYR A 73 -8.17 10.18 -16.26
C TYR A 73 -6.93 9.31 -16.11
N GLU A 74 -5.77 9.86 -16.44
CA GLU A 74 -4.47 9.25 -16.26
C GLU A 74 -3.56 10.21 -15.49
N GLY A 75 -2.93 9.71 -14.43
CA GLY A 75 -2.11 10.55 -13.58
C GLY A 75 -1.13 9.78 -12.71
N THR A 76 -0.06 10.47 -12.34
CA THR A 76 0.98 9.99 -11.42
C THR A 76 0.86 10.60 -10.03
N ASP A 77 0.29 11.79 -9.93
CA ASP A 77 0.33 12.64 -8.73
C ASP A 77 -1.06 12.81 -8.13
N PHE A 78 -1.16 12.56 -6.82
CA PHE A 78 -2.43 12.55 -6.10
C PHE A 78 -2.30 13.13 -4.71
N VAL A 79 -3.40 13.71 -4.21
CA VAL A 79 -3.55 14.09 -2.81
C VAL A 79 -4.32 12.98 -2.08
N VAL A 80 -3.81 12.55 -0.93
CA VAL A 80 -4.39 11.50 -0.11
C VAL A 80 -5.54 12.05 0.73
N HIS A 81 -6.74 11.53 0.54
CA HIS A 81 -7.90 11.79 1.38
C HIS A 81 -8.21 10.56 2.24
N LYS A 82 -7.75 10.59 3.50
CA LYS A 82 -8.00 9.53 4.47
C LYS A 82 -9.20 9.87 5.36
N ARG A 83 -10.14 8.92 5.51
CA ARG A 83 -11.28 8.97 6.45
C ARG A 83 -11.36 7.66 7.23
N GLY A 84 -10.79 7.65 8.43
CA GLY A 84 -10.60 6.43 9.22
C GLY A 84 -9.73 5.42 8.47
N ARG A 85 -10.29 4.24 8.17
CA ARG A 85 -9.61 3.18 7.39
C ARG A 85 -9.71 3.38 5.86
N LYS A 86 -10.62 4.24 5.39
CA LYS A 86 -10.81 4.48 3.96
C LYS A 86 -9.77 5.47 3.45
N ILE A 87 -9.16 5.14 2.31
CA ILE A 87 -8.25 6.01 1.57
C ILE A 87 -8.85 6.24 0.20
N ALA A 88 -9.01 7.50 -0.16
CA ALA A 88 -9.35 7.98 -1.48
C ALA A 88 -8.25 8.95 -1.95
N LEU A 89 -8.22 9.21 -3.24
CA LEU A 89 -7.25 10.07 -3.90
C LEU A 89 -7.97 11.16 -4.66
N ALA A 90 -7.44 12.37 -4.59
CA ALA A 90 -7.87 13.51 -5.38
C ALA A 90 -6.77 13.90 -6.37
N LYS A 91 -7.15 14.51 -7.49
CA LYS A 91 -6.19 15.13 -8.42
C LYS A 91 -5.53 16.31 -7.74
N LEU A 92 -4.30 16.63 -8.14
CA LEU A 92 -3.68 17.90 -7.73
C LEU A 92 -4.58 19.09 -8.10
N GLY A 93 -4.84 19.97 -7.12
CA GLY A 93 -5.69 21.16 -7.30
C GLY A 93 -7.20 20.90 -7.26
N CYS A 94 -7.64 19.67 -6.98
CA CYS A 94 -9.05 19.33 -6.80
C CYS A 94 -9.29 18.83 -5.37
N ASP A 95 -10.26 19.40 -4.66
CA ASP A 95 -10.63 18.94 -3.31
C ASP A 95 -11.51 17.68 -3.32
N TYR A 96 -11.98 17.26 -4.50
CA TYR A 96 -12.84 16.09 -4.65
C TYR A 96 -12.05 14.79 -4.77
N ALA A 97 -12.16 13.95 -3.74
CA ALA A 97 -11.54 12.63 -3.70
C ALA A 97 -12.36 11.59 -4.46
N GLY A 98 -12.14 11.52 -5.79
CA GLY A 98 -12.87 10.64 -6.70
C GLY A 98 -12.22 9.27 -6.96
N TYR A 99 -10.96 9.06 -6.58
CA TYR A 99 -10.19 7.90 -7.03
C TYR A 99 -9.82 6.95 -5.91
N ARG A 100 -9.73 5.65 -6.23
CA ARG A 100 -9.27 4.62 -5.31
C ARG A 100 -8.32 3.68 -6.02
N ILE A 101 -7.16 3.46 -5.41
CA ILE A 101 -6.18 2.47 -5.87
C ILE A 101 -6.11 1.35 -4.84
N SER A 102 -6.39 0.12 -5.26
CA SER A 102 -6.21 -1.09 -4.44
C SER A 102 -4.73 -1.35 -4.18
N GLY A 103 -4.39 -1.78 -2.96
CA GLY A 103 -2.99 -2.07 -2.62
C GLY A 103 -2.07 -0.85 -2.62
N LEU A 104 -2.61 0.38 -2.59
CA LEU A 104 -1.82 1.62 -2.64
C LEU A 104 -0.67 1.63 -1.62
N ARG A 105 -0.90 1.14 -0.40
CA ARG A 105 0.13 1.07 0.66
C ARG A 105 1.32 0.19 0.28
N ASP A 106 1.09 -0.82 -0.53
CA ASP A 106 2.11 -1.79 -0.96
C ASP A 106 2.81 -1.36 -2.27
N MET A 107 2.35 -0.28 -2.90
CA MET A 107 2.98 0.29 -4.10
C MET A 107 4.19 1.17 -3.75
N PRO A 108 5.18 1.30 -4.66
CA PRO A 108 6.39 2.10 -4.43
C PRO A 108 6.15 3.60 -4.73
N TRP A 109 5.18 4.21 -4.06
CA TRP A 109 4.93 5.65 -4.17
C TRP A 109 5.98 6.47 -3.39
N THR A 110 6.13 7.74 -3.74
CA THR A 110 7.00 8.69 -3.01
C THR A 110 6.18 9.88 -2.53
N ILE A 111 6.61 10.50 -1.44
CA ILE A 111 6.00 11.74 -0.95
C ILE A 111 6.60 12.88 -1.75
N VAL A 112 5.76 13.66 -2.41
CA VAL A 112 6.18 14.89 -3.07
C VAL A 112 5.87 16.02 -2.10
N PRO A 113 6.83 16.89 -1.74
CA PRO A 113 6.48 18.09 -1.00
C PRO A 113 5.45 18.89 -1.80
N PRO A 114 4.44 19.51 -1.15
CA PRO A 114 3.54 20.42 -1.86
C PRO A 114 4.42 21.43 -2.60
N PRO A 115 4.13 21.75 -3.88
CA PRO A 115 4.99 22.60 -4.67
C PRO A 115 5.23 23.89 -3.87
N THR A 116 6.48 24.09 -3.43
CA THR A 116 6.89 25.30 -2.74
C THR A 116 6.52 26.43 -3.68
N GLN A 117 5.45 27.15 -3.38
CA GLN A 117 5.03 28.28 -4.18
C GLN A 117 6.21 29.24 -4.15
N THR A 118 6.99 29.28 -5.22
CA THR A 118 8.14 30.17 -5.36
C THR A 118 7.56 31.57 -5.27
N ARG A 119 7.57 32.15 -4.07
CA ARG A 119 7.30 33.57 -3.87
C ARG A 119 8.46 34.26 -4.57
N VAL A 120 8.26 34.57 -5.85
CA VAL A 120 9.18 35.43 -6.59
C VAL A 120 9.09 36.77 -5.89
N HIS A 121 10.02 37.05 -4.99
CA HIS A 121 10.20 38.39 -4.47
C HIS A 121 10.52 39.27 -5.69
N LYS A 122 9.56 40.11 -6.07
CA LYS A 122 9.78 41.17 -7.06
C LYS A 122 10.82 42.11 -6.46
N THR A 123 12.10 41.91 -6.77
CA THR A 123 13.13 42.90 -6.48
C THR A 123 12.84 44.08 -7.40
N VAL A 124 12.26 45.13 -6.83
CA VAL A 124 12.15 46.44 -7.46
C VAL A 124 13.56 47.03 -7.45
N PHE A 125 14.16 47.18 -8.62
CA PHE A 125 15.36 48.01 -8.80
C PHE A 125 14.92 49.47 -8.69
N GLY A 126 15.52 50.21 -7.77
CA GLY A 126 15.42 51.66 -7.60
C GLY A 126 16.81 52.24 -7.44
#